data_AF-A0A2I0B3U6-F1
#
_entry.id   AF-A0A2I0B3U6-F1
#
_cell.length_a   1.000
_cell.length_b   1.000
_cell.length_c   1.000
_cell.angle_alpha   90.00
_cell.angle_beta   90.00
_cell.angle_gamma   90.00
#
_symmetry.space_group_name_H-M   'P 1'
#
loop_
_entity.id
_entity.type
_entity.pdbx_description
1 polymer ?
#
loop_
_entity_poly.entity_id
_entity_poly.type
_entity_poly.pdbx_seq_one_letter_code
_entity_poly.pdbx_strand_id
1 'polypeptide(L)' 'MAVVECALANLLYHFEWELPEEMKEEVIDMTEAPGITAQKKTNLILIAKSHVSFN' A
#
# COMPACT_ATOMS: atom_id res chain seq x y z
N MET A 1 17.30 -7.95 1.65
CA MET A 1 16.95 -7.31 2.95
C MET A 1 15.71 -8.05 3.44
N ALA A 2 15.92 -9.26 3.97
CA ALA A 2 14.89 -10.31 3.99
C ALA A 2 13.65 -9.95 4.82
N VAL A 3 13.81 -9.17 5.89
CA VAL A 3 12.68 -8.76 6.74
C VAL A 3 11.68 -7.89 5.98
N VAL A 4 12.17 -6.94 5.17
CA VAL A 4 11.32 -6.04 4.38
C VAL A 4 10.58 -6.83 3.31
N GLU A 5 11.28 -7.73 2.63
CA GLU A 5 10.71 -8.61 1.60
C GLU A 5 9.62 -9.53 2.17
N CYS A 6 9.90 -10.21 3.29
CA CYS A 6 8.93 -11.07 3.96
C CYS A 6 7.71 -10.29 4.47
N ALA A 7 7.92 -9.11 5.07
CA ALA A 7 6.82 -8.28 5.55
C ALA A 7 5.90 -7.84 4.40
N LEU A 8 6.48 -7.40 3.27
CA LEU A 8 5.71 -7.01 2.09
C LEU A 8 4.98 -8.20 1.47
N ALA A 9 5.64 -9.36 1.34
CA ALA A 9 5.01 -10.58 0.81
C ALA A 9 3.80 -11.00 1.64
N ASN A 10 3.92 -10.98 2.98
CA ASN A 10 2.81 -11.32 3.87
C ASN A 10 1.64 -10.34 3.72
N LEU A 11 1.92 -9.03 3.63
CA LEU A 11 0.89 -8.00 3.44
C LEU A 11 0.17 -8.14 2.10
N LEU A 12 0.88 -8.44 1.03
CA LEU A 12 0.30 -8.62 -0.30
C LEU A 12 -0.44 -9.96 -0.47
N TYR A 13 -0.06 -10.99 0.29
CA TYR A 13 -0.68 -12.30 0.20
C TYR A 13 -1.99 -12.40 1.00
N HIS A 14 -2.06 -11.78 2.18
CA HIS A 14 -3.19 -11.96 3.09
C HIS A 14 -4.33 -10.94 2.90
N PHE A 15 -4.07 -9.84 2.18
CA PHE A 15 -5.03 -8.76 2.06
C PHE A 15 -5.29 -8.39 0.61
N GLU A 16 -6.58 -8.24 0.30
CA GLU A 16 -7.01 -7.42 -0.83
C GLU A 16 -6.94 -5.95 -0.39
N TRP A 17 -6.38 -5.11 -1.24
CA TRP A 17 -6.16 -3.69 -0.95
C TRP A 17 -7.15 -2.85 -1.74
N GLU A 18 -7.86 -1.98 -1.05
CA GLU A 18 -8.79 -1.04 -1.65
C GLU A 18 -8.47 0.39 -1.22
N LEU A 19 -8.86 1.37 -2.05
CA LEU A 19 -8.80 2.77 -1.68
C LEU A 19 -10.01 3.13 -0.81
N PRO A 20 -9.85 4.09 0.13
CA PRO A 20 -11.01 4.72 0.77
C PRO A 20 -11.97 5.29 -0.28
N GLU A 21 -13.27 5.27 -0.01
CA GLU A 21 -14.31 5.70 -0.96
C GLU A 21 -14.13 7.17 -1.40
N GLU A 22 -13.56 7.99 -0.52
CA GLU A 22 -13.25 9.39 -0.78
C GLU A 22 -12.03 9.60 -1.70
N MET A 23 -11.28 8.53 -2.01
CA MET A 23 -10.06 8.56 -2.79
C MET A 23 -10.27 7.88 -4.15
N LYS A 24 -10.25 8.68 -5.23
CA LYS A 24 -10.24 8.16 -6.60
C LYS A 24 -8.82 7.71 -6.99
N GLU A 25 -8.71 6.66 -7.79
CA GLU A 25 -7.43 6.14 -8.29
C GLU A 25 -6.62 7.21 -9.04
N GLU A 26 -7.29 8.09 -9.79
CA GLU A 26 -6.63 9.19 -10.52
C GLU A 26 -6.05 10.29 -9.61
N VAL A 27 -6.34 10.25 -8.31
CA VAL A 27 -5.95 11.25 -7.31
C VAL A 27 -4.82 10.74 -6.40
N ILE A 28 -4.32 9.52 -6.61
CA ILE A 28 -3.15 9.03 -5.88
C ILE A 28 -1.91 9.81 -6.31
N ASP A 29 -1.47 10.71 -5.45
CA ASP A 29 -0.20 11.42 -5.62
C ASP A 29 0.97 10.45 -5.38
N MET A 30 1.75 10.22 -6.44
CA MET A 30 2.98 9.42 -6.42
C MET A 30 4.24 10.30 -6.45
N THR A 31 4.10 11.62 -6.33
CA THR A 31 5.26 12.52 -6.28
C THR A 31 6.09 12.26 -5.03
N GLU A 32 7.40 12.44 -5.16
CA GLU A 32 8.36 12.26 -4.07
C GLU A 32 8.50 13.54 -3.24
N ALA A 33 8.70 13.37 -1.94
CA ALA A 33 9.12 14.44 -1.05
C ALA A 33 10.60 14.80 -1.34
N PRO A 34 10.99 16.08 -1.19
CA PRO A 34 12.39 16.45 -1.31
C PRO A 34 13.23 15.78 -0.21
N GLY A 35 14.34 15.13 -0.59
CA GLY A 35 15.23 14.46 0.36
C GLY A 35 16.24 13.53 -0.31
N ILE A 36 17.03 12.84 0.52
CA ILE A 36 18.04 11.87 0.07
C ILE A 36 17.37 10.53 -0.32
N THR A 37 16.22 10.22 0.28
CA THR A 37 15.45 9.01 0.05
C THR A 37 14.20 9.30 -0.78
N ALA A 38 13.81 8.37 -1.66
CA ALA A 38 12.55 8.43 -2.42
C ALA A 38 11.33 8.14 -1.52
N GLN A 39 10.97 9.08 -0.65
CA GLN A 39 9.75 9.02 0.16
C GLN A 39 8.60 9.66 -0.59
N LYS A 40 7.38 9.11 -0.50
CA LYS A 40 6.19 9.77 -1.04
C LYS A 40 5.93 11.13 -0.36
N LYS A 41 5.55 12.12 -1.15
CA LYS A 41 5.17 13.46 -0.68
C LYS A 41 3.92 13.44 0.21
N THR A 42 2.99 12.55 -0.10
CA THR A 42 1.79 12.30 0.70
C THR A 42 1.69 10.81 1.03
N ASN A 43 1.17 10.48 2.21
CA ASN A 43 1.01 9.09 2.62
C ASN A 43 0.01 8.37 1.71
N LEU A 44 0.36 7.15 1.28
CA LEU A 44 -0.61 6.25 0.65
C LEU A 44 -1.49 5.63 1.74
N ILE A 45 -2.80 5.78 1.63
CA ILE A 45 -3.78 5.21 2.55
C ILE A 45 -4.56 4.12 1.81
N LEU A 46 -4.66 2.95 2.43
CA LEU A 46 -5.37 1.79 1.88
C LEU A 46 -6.19 1.11 2.97
N ILE A 47 -7.28 0.46 2.57
CA ILE A 47 -8.09 -0.42 3.41
C ILE A 47 -7.65 -1.86 3.12
N ALA A 48 -7.25 -2.57 4.18
CA ALA A 48 -6.88 -3.98 4.10
C ALA A 48 -8.13 -4.85 4.34
N LYS A 49 -8.58 -5.56 3.31
CA LYS A 49 -9.63 -6.58 3.44
C LYS A 49 -8.99 -7.96 3.51
N SER A 50 -9.31 -8.73 4.54
CA SER A 50 -8.78 -10.09 4.69
C SER A 50 -9.18 -10.93 3.48
N HIS A 51 -8.20 -11.47 2.77
CA HIS A 51 -8.43 -12.44 1.71
C HIS A 51 -8.80 -13.78 2.36
N VAL A 52 -10.10 -14.03 2.55
CA VAL A 52 -10.61 -15.30 3.07
C VAL A 52 -10.91 -16.21 1.88
N SER A 53 -9.99 -17.13 1.60
CA SER A 53 -10.25 -18.24 0.70
C SER A 53 -11.22 -19.21 1.37
N PHE A 54 -12.51 -19.11 1.05
CA PHE A 54 -13.47 -20.17 1.35
C PHE A 54 -13.15 -21.37 0.45
N ASN A 55 -12.79 -22.49 1.07
CA ASN A 55 -12.53 -23.78 0.42
C ASN A 55 -13.70 -24.73 0.68
#